data_AF-A0A928T087-F1
#
_entry.id   AF-A0A928T087-F1
#
_cell.length_a   1.000
_cell.length_b   1.000
_cell.length_c   1.000
_cell.angle_alpha   90.00
_cell.angle_beta   90.00
_cell.angle_gamma   90.00
#
_symmetry.space_group_name_H-M   'P 1'
#
loop_
_entity.id
_entity.type
_entity.pdbx_description
1 polymer ?
#
loop_
_entity_poly.entity_id
_entity_poly.type
_entity_poly.pdbx_seq_one_letter_code
_entity_poly.pdbx_strand_id
1 'polypeptide(L)'
;MSLGLPREAFLSIATVGWADGWMRKNEIDGLLRAAQACGVSEADRISIAAAAKEGVDLDTVDLGALGDWERALTYAIAAWLAKLDGVANAQELKQLQILGRRLDLQQRQLDLATSAVMDIAILPEGHRPEKFDFDALATRLREKLPLLK
;
A
#
# COMPACT_ATOMS: atom_id res chain seq x y z
N MET A 1 7.40 15.31 -5.01
CA MET A 1 6.75 15.01 -6.31
C MET A 1 5.53 14.19 -5.96
N SER A 2 4.33 14.42 -6.51
CA SER A 2 3.23 13.49 -6.20
C SER A 2 3.57 12.13 -6.81
N LEU A 3 3.45 11.07 -6.03
CA LEU A 3 3.75 9.72 -6.47
C LEU A 3 2.76 9.21 -7.52
N GLY A 4 1.61 9.88 -7.66
CA GLY A 4 0.62 9.65 -8.69
C GLY A 4 -0.04 8.29 -8.53
N LEU A 5 -0.79 8.08 -7.45
CA LEU A 5 -1.61 6.88 -7.28
C LEU A 5 -3.09 7.26 -7.31
N PRO A 6 -3.93 6.53 -8.08
CA PRO A 6 -5.36 6.77 -8.11
C PRO A 6 -6.03 6.21 -6.86
N ARG A 7 -7.31 6.54 -6.68
CA ARG A 7 -8.13 6.10 -5.55
C ARG A 7 -8.15 4.56 -5.44
N GLU A 8 -8.20 3.87 -6.57
CA GLU A 8 -8.32 2.42 -6.68
C GLU A 8 -7.13 1.70 -6.04
N ALA A 9 -5.93 2.27 -6.13
CA ALA A 9 -4.75 1.76 -5.42
C ALA A 9 -5.00 1.74 -3.90
N PHE A 10 -5.51 2.83 -3.33
CA PHE A 10 -5.78 2.93 -1.90
C PHE A 10 -6.95 2.08 -1.44
N LEU A 11 -7.99 1.92 -2.27
CA LEU A 11 -9.07 0.97 -1.99
C LEU A 11 -8.52 -0.44 -1.89
N SER A 12 -7.63 -0.85 -2.82
CA SER A 12 -7.02 -2.18 -2.75
C SER A 12 -6.11 -2.37 -1.52
N ILE A 13 -5.39 -1.33 -1.10
CA ILE A 13 -4.60 -1.36 0.14
C ILE A 13 -5.53 -1.54 1.35
N ALA A 14 -6.68 -0.85 1.37
CA ALA A 14 -7.67 -1.01 2.44
C ALA A 14 -8.21 -2.44 2.51
N THR A 15 -8.37 -3.15 1.37
CA THR A 15 -8.78 -4.57 1.38
C THR A 15 -7.78 -5.46 2.13
N VAL A 16 -6.49 -5.13 2.08
CA VAL A 16 -5.43 -5.88 2.77
C VAL A 16 -5.47 -5.60 4.27
N GLY A 17 -5.54 -4.33 4.66
CA GLY A 17 -5.64 -3.94 6.07
C GLY A 17 -6.91 -4.46 6.74
N TRP A 18 -8.02 -4.55 6.00
CA TRP A 18 -9.27 -5.07 6.55
C TRP A 18 -9.29 -6.61 6.66
N ALA A 19 -8.29 -7.34 6.15
CA ALA A 19 -8.40 -8.80 5.92
C ALA A 19 -8.86 -9.65 7.13
N ASP A 20 -8.70 -9.18 8.37
CA ASP A 20 -9.11 -9.86 9.60
C ASP A 20 -10.45 -9.38 10.19
N GLY A 21 -11.14 -8.43 9.57
CA GLY A 21 -12.43 -7.93 10.04
C GLY A 21 -12.48 -6.45 10.40
N TRP A 22 -11.35 -5.77 10.45
CA TRP A 22 -11.25 -4.40 10.95
C TRP A 22 -9.92 -3.77 10.55
N MET A 23 -9.81 -2.44 10.67
CA MET A 23 -8.54 -1.73 10.59
C MET A 23 -8.36 -0.86 11.82
N ARG A 24 -7.13 -0.74 12.30
CA ARG A 24 -6.81 0.11 13.44
C ARG A 24 -6.78 1.57 13.02
N LYS A 25 -7.06 2.48 13.96
CA LYS A 25 -7.07 3.92 13.69
C LYS A 25 -5.74 4.42 13.08
N ASN A 26 -4.61 3.95 13.60
CA ASN A 26 -3.29 4.33 13.10
C ASN A 26 -3.01 3.83 11.67
N GLU A 27 -3.55 2.68 11.28
CA GLU A 27 -3.46 2.16 9.90
C GLU A 27 -4.31 3.00 8.95
N ILE A 28 -5.55 3.34 9.36
CA ILE A 28 -6.43 4.25 8.61
C ILE A 28 -5.76 5.61 8.44
N ASP A 29 -5.21 6.18 9.52
CA ASP A 29 -4.50 7.47 9.49
C ASP A 29 -3.27 7.40 8.56
N GLY A 30 -2.53 6.29 8.58
CA GLY A 30 -1.40 6.04 7.67
C GLY A 30 -1.84 5.96 6.20
N LEU A 31 -2.92 5.23 5.91
CA LEU A 31 -3.49 5.10 4.58
C LEU A 31 -3.96 6.45 4.01
N LEU A 32 -4.66 7.26 4.81
CA LEU A 32 -5.16 8.57 4.38
C LEU A 32 -4.03 9.57 4.16
N ARG A 33 -2.96 9.52 4.98
CA ARG A 33 -1.74 10.30 4.74
C ARG A 33 -1.05 9.88 3.45
N ALA A 34 -0.97 8.58 3.16
CA ALA A 34 -0.44 8.05 1.91
C ALA A 34 -1.22 8.60 0.71
N ALA A 35 -2.55 8.54 0.78
CA ALA A 35 -3.44 9.07 -0.25
C ALA A 35 -3.23 10.58 -0.45
N GLN A 36 -3.13 11.35 0.63
CA GLN A 36 -2.86 12.77 0.58
C GLN A 36 -1.50 13.08 -0.09
N ALA A 37 -0.43 12.38 0.30
CA ALA A 37 0.90 12.55 -0.27
C ALA A 37 0.95 12.19 -1.78
N CYS A 38 0.12 11.24 -2.20
CA CYS A 38 -0.01 10.87 -3.61
C CYS A 38 -0.89 11.82 -4.43
N GLY A 39 -1.50 12.83 -3.80
CA GLY A 39 -2.31 13.85 -4.47
C GLY A 39 -3.78 13.45 -4.67
N VAL A 40 -4.26 12.41 -3.98
CA VAL A 40 -5.66 11.98 -4.03
C VAL A 40 -6.57 13.10 -3.51
N SER A 41 -7.70 13.34 -4.16
CA SER A 41 -8.64 14.39 -3.80
C SER A 41 -9.26 14.17 -2.42
N GLU A 42 -9.75 15.23 -1.76
CA GLU A 42 -10.45 15.08 -0.47
C GLU A 42 -11.69 14.19 -0.58
N ALA A 43 -12.45 14.30 -1.67
CA ALA A 43 -13.63 13.46 -1.91
C ALA A 43 -13.26 11.97 -1.99
N ASP A 44 -12.18 11.64 -2.69
CA ASP A 44 -11.69 10.27 -2.80
C ASP A 44 -11.11 9.77 -1.47
N ARG A 45 -10.44 10.63 -0.68
CA ARG A 45 -9.98 10.28 0.67
C ARG A 45 -11.13 9.95 1.62
N ILE A 46 -12.27 10.64 1.52
CA ILE A 46 -13.47 10.30 2.28
C ILE A 46 -13.97 8.90 1.88
N SER A 47 -13.99 8.59 0.59
CA SER A 47 -14.34 7.25 0.10
C SER A 47 -13.38 6.16 0.61
N ILE A 48 -12.07 6.44 0.62
CA ILE A 48 -11.05 5.52 1.14
C ILE A 48 -11.22 5.33 2.65
N ALA A 49 -11.51 6.40 3.39
CA ALA A 49 -11.77 6.33 4.83
C ALA A 49 -13.01 5.51 5.17
N ALA A 50 -14.07 5.60 4.36
CA ALA A 50 -15.25 4.77 4.49
C ALA A 50 -14.93 3.29 4.22
N ALA A 51 -14.25 3.00 3.11
CA ALA A 51 -13.82 1.64 2.77
C ALA A 51 -12.91 1.01 3.85
N ALA A 52 -12.02 1.79 4.45
CA ALA A 52 -11.15 1.32 5.53
C ALA A 52 -11.91 1.04 6.84
N LYS A 53 -13.07 1.68 7.05
CA LYS A 53 -13.92 1.46 8.24
C LYS A 53 -14.92 0.31 8.04
N GLU A 54 -15.54 0.26 6.87
CA GLU A 54 -16.65 -0.65 6.56
C GLU A 54 -16.19 -1.94 5.88
N GLY A 55 -14.98 -1.95 5.34
CA GLY A 55 -14.46 -3.02 4.51
C GLY A 55 -14.85 -2.82 3.05
N VAL A 56 -13.99 -3.27 2.15
CA VAL A 56 -14.23 -3.28 0.71
C VAL A 56 -13.73 -4.61 0.15
N ASP A 57 -14.47 -5.17 -0.78
CA ASP A 57 -14.06 -6.39 -1.47
C ASP A 57 -13.08 -6.04 -2.60
N LEU A 58 -11.94 -6.73 -2.65
CA LEU A 58 -10.95 -6.57 -3.69
C LEU A 58 -11.53 -6.84 -5.09
N ASP A 59 -12.55 -7.69 -5.20
CA ASP A 59 -13.24 -7.96 -6.47
C ASP A 59 -14.02 -6.76 -7.02
N THR A 60 -14.30 -5.76 -6.18
CA THR A 60 -15.00 -4.53 -6.59
C THR A 60 -14.06 -3.42 -7.02
N VAL A 61 -12.75 -3.61 -6.86
CA VAL A 61 -11.73 -2.60 -7.17
C VAL A 61 -11.14 -2.85 -8.55
N ASP A 62 -11.24 -1.87 -9.44
CA ASP A 62 -10.61 -1.93 -10.76
C ASP A 62 -9.12 -1.56 -10.67
N LEU A 63 -8.27 -2.58 -10.79
CA LEU A 63 -6.81 -2.45 -10.81
C LEU A 63 -6.22 -2.45 -12.22
N GLY A 64 -7.05 -2.63 -13.26
CA GLY A 64 -6.61 -2.74 -14.64
C GLY A 64 -6.02 -1.44 -15.19
N ALA A 65 -6.46 -0.30 -14.67
CA ALA A 65 -6.00 1.03 -15.07
C ALA A 65 -4.60 1.39 -14.51
N LEU A 66 -4.07 0.63 -13.54
CA LEU A 66 -2.76 0.91 -12.95
C LEU A 66 -1.64 0.52 -13.93
N GLY A 67 -0.69 1.43 -14.13
CA GLY A 67 0.57 1.17 -14.80
C GLY A 67 1.51 0.28 -13.96
N ASP A 68 2.56 -0.24 -14.59
CA ASP A 68 3.53 -1.14 -13.96
C ASP A 68 4.15 -0.55 -12.68
N TRP A 69 4.53 0.73 -12.73
CA TRP A 69 5.05 1.45 -11.57
C TRP A 69 4.01 1.58 -10.45
N GLU A 70 2.77 1.96 -10.78
CA GLU A 70 1.69 2.15 -9.81
C GLU A 70 1.31 0.83 -9.13
N ARG A 71 1.32 -0.28 -9.88
CA ARG A 71 1.12 -1.64 -9.35
C ARG A 71 2.17 -1.99 -8.30
N ALA A 72 3.44 -1.80 -8.62
CA ALA A 72 4.53 -2.09 -7.69
C ALA A 72 4.48 -1.20 -6.44
N LEU A 73 4.17 0.10 -6.62
CA LEU A 73 4.05 1.04 -5.50
C LEU A 73 2.83 0.73 -4.62
N THR A 74 1.69 0.37 -5.22
CA THR A 74 0.48 -0.07 -4.50
C THR A 74 0.78 -1.27 -3.63
N TYR A 75 1.44 -2.28 -4.19
CA TYR A 75 1.85 -3.46 -3.42
C TYR A 75 2.83 -3.12 -2.30
N ALA A 76 3.83 -2.27 -2.56
CA ALA A 76 4.79 -1.84 -1.55
C ALA A 76 4.12 -1.11 -0.37
N ILE A 77 3.18 -0.21 -0.65
CA ILE A 77 2.43 0.49 0.40
C ILE A 77 1.56 -0.49 1.20
N ALA A 78 0.87 -1.43 0.54
CA ALA A 78 0.10 -2.47 1.23
C ALA A 78 0.98 -3.33 2.15
N ALA A 79 2.16 -3.75 1.66
CA ALA A 79 3.10 -4.54 2.43
C ALA A 79 3.68 -3.78 3.64
N TRP A 80 3.85 -2.46 3.52
CA TRP A 80 4.29 -1.62 4.63
C TRP A 80 3.18 -1.39 5.65
N LEU A 81 1.96 -1.13 5.18
CA LEU A 81 0.80 -0.92 6.05
C LEU A 81 0.52 -2.16 6.90
N ALA A 82 0.52 -3.36 6.31
CA ALA A 82 0.37 -4.62 7.04
C ALA A 82 1.48 -4.86 8.09
N LYS A 83 2.58 -4.10 8.06
CA LYS A 83 3.69 -4.21 9.02
C LYS A 83 3.74 -3.09 10.05
N LEU A 84 2.85 -2.10 9.97
CA LEU A 84 2.83 -0.95 10.89
C LEU A 84 2.83 -1.36 12.35
N ASP A 85 2.01 -2.36 12.68
CA ASP A 85 1.81 -2.80 14.05
C ASP A 85 2.82 -3.88 14.49
N GLY A 86 3.89 -4.06 13.70
CA GLY A 86 5.05 -4.89 14.02
C GLY A 86 4.99 -6.31 13.46
N VAL A 87 3.82 -6.86 13.20
CA VAL A 87 3.64 -8.20 12.59
C VAL A 87 2.38 -8.22 11.73
N ALA A 88 2.54 -8.49 10.43
CA ALA A 88 1.42 -8.83 9.56
C ALA A 88 0.85 -10.19 10.00
N ASN A 89 -0.46 -10.27 10.19
CA ASN A 89 -1.13 -11.52 10.54
C ASN A 89 -1.27 -12.44 9.30
N ALA A 90 -1.67 -13.70 9.51
CA ALA A 90 -1.74 -14.68 8.44
C ALA A 90 -2.78 -14.32 7.35
N GLN A 91 -3.86 -13.65 7.73
CA GLN A 91 -4.93 -13.20 6.85
C GLN A 91 -4.45 -12.05 5.96
N GLU A 92 -3.79 -11.04 6.54
CA GLU A 92 -3.18 -9.93 5.80
C GLU A 92 -2.11 -10.42 4.84
N LEU A 93 -1.25 -11.36 5.26
CA LEU A 93 -0.24 -11.96 4.37
C LEU A 93 -0.88 -12.70 3.20
N LYS A 94 -1.96 -13.45 3.45
CA LYS A 94 -2.73 -14.13 2.40
C LYS A 94 -3.37 -13.11 1.45
N GLN A 95 -3.96 -12.04 1.99
CA GLN A 95 -4.61 -11.01 1.21
C GLN A 95 -3.60 -10.20 0.39
N LEU A 96 -2.42 -9.95 0.93
CA LEU A 96 -1.29 -9.33 0.23
C LEU A 96 -0.83 -10.19 -0.96
N GLN A 97 -0.77 -11.52 -0.81
CA GLN A 97 -0.49 -12.43 -1.93
C GLN A 97 -1.60 -12.46 -2.98
N ILE A 98 -2.85 -12.28 -2.59
CA ILE A 98 -3.98 -12.16 -3.53
C ILE A 98 -3.87 -10.83 -4.29
N LEU A 99 -3.59 -9.73 -3.59
CA LEU A 99 -3.37 -8.42 -4.18
C LEU A 99 -2.21 -8.45 -5.18
N GLY A 100 -1.06 -9.02 -4.82
CA GLY A 100 0.11 -9.12 -5.72
C GLY A 100 -0.22 -9.86 -7.03
N ARG A 101 -1.04 -10.91 -6.97
CA ARG A 101 -1.53 -11.61 -8.17
C ARG A 101 -2.51 -10.77 -8.99
N ARG A 102 -3.39 -10.01 -8.34
CA ARG A 102 -4.34 -9.09 -9.03
C ARG A 102 -3.64 -7.92 -9.70
N LEU A 103 -2.52 -7.49 -9.16
CA LEU A 103 -1.64 -6.48 -9.75
C LEU A 103 -0.74 -7.04 -10.87
N ASP A 104 -0.87 -8.33 -11.20
CA ASP A 104 -0.06 -9.01 -12.23
C ASP A 104 1.46 -8.89 -11.98
N LEU A 105 1.86 -8.89 -10.72
CA LEU A 105 3.27 -8.81 -10.32
C LEU A 105 3.86 -10.22 -10.17
N GLN A 106 5.05 -10.41 -10.73
CA GLN A 106 5.85 -11.62 -10.56
C GLN A 106 6.39 -11.71 -9.13
N GLN A 107 6.60 -12.94 -8.63
CA GLN A 107 7.13 -13.17 -7.27
C GLN A 107 8.40 -12.35 -6.98
N ARG A 108 9.32 -12.27 -7.95
CA ARG A 108 10.55 -11.47 -7.83
C ARG A 108 10.27 -9.98 -7.59
N GLN A 109 9.23 -9.43 -8.24
CA GLN A 109 8.83 -8.03 -8.05
C GLN A 109 8.21 -7.83 -6.67
N LEU A 110 7.39 -8.78 -6.19
CA LEU A 110 6.82 -8.76 -4.84
C LEU A 110 7.92 -8.77 -3.76
N ASP A 111 8.93 -9.63 -3.94
CA ASP A 111 10.05 -9.76 -3.01
C ASP A 111 10.89 -8.47 -2.96
N LEU A 112 11.17 -7.87 -4.12
CA LEU A 112 11.92 -6.62 -4.23
C LEU A 112 11.14 -5.44 -3.66
N ALA A 113 9.83 -5.35 -3.91
CA ALA A 113 8.97 -4.32 -3.33
C ALA A 113 8.92 -4.45 -1.79
N THR A 114 8.80 -5.68 -1.29
CA THR A 114 8.84 -5.96 0.15
C THR A 114 10.22 -5.63 0.73
N SER A 115 11.31 -5.93 0.03
CA SER A 115 12.66 -5.55 0.44
C SER A 115 12.84 -4.03 0.51
N ALA A 116 12.27 -3.26 -0.43
CA ALA A 116 12.30 -1.80 -0.39
C ALA A 116 11.60 -1.26 0.87
N VAL A 117 10.45 -1.83 1.24
CA VAL A 117 9.75 -1.51 2.49
C VAL A 117 10.63 -1.81 3.71
N MET A 118 11.27 -2.99 3.76
CA MET A 118 12.12 -3.36 4.89
C MET A 118 13.32 -2.42 5.04
N ASP A 119 13.94 -1.99 3.94
CA ASP A 119 15.05 -1.04 3.94
C ASP A 119 14.65 0.29 4.60
N ILE A 120 13.39 0.72 4.46
CA ILE A 120 12.87 1.95 5.08
C ILE A 120 12.38 1.71 6.52
N ALA A 121 11.71 0.59 6.77
CA ALA A 121 11.14 0.28 8.07
C ALA A 121 12.20 0.14 9.18
N ILE A 122 13.43 -0.28 8.84
CA ILE A 122 14.55 -0.39 9.79
C ILE A 122 15.26 0.94 10.08
N LEU A 123 14.96 2.01 9.32
CA LEU A 123 15.52 3.33 9.61
C LEU A 123 14.99 3.83 10.96
N PRO A 124 15.77 4.67 11.68
CA PRO A 124 15.27 5.29 12.90
C PRO A 124 13.90 5.91 12.63
N GLU A 125 12.89 5.46 13.36
CA GLU A 125 11.50 5.92 13.30
C GLU A 125 10.61 5.40 12.14
N GLY A 126 11.09 4.47 11.30
CA GLY A 126 10.34 3.88 10.18
C GLY A 126 9.11 3.03 10.55
N HIS A 127 8.91 2.76 11.84
CA HIS A 127 7.75 2.04 12.39
C HIS A 127 6.59 2.97 12.81
N ARG A 128 6.74 4.30 12.70
CA ARG A 128 5.68 5.23 13.13
C ARG A 128 4.76 5.61 11.95
N PRO A 129 3.42 5.53 12.11
CA PRO A 129 2.47 5.94 11.07
C PRO A 129 2.59 7.41 10.64
N GLU A 130 3.15 8.25 11.50
CA GLU A 130 3.44 9.66 11.21
C GLU A 130 4.76 9.88 10.46
N LYS A 131 5.50 8.81 10.16
CA LYS A 131 6.80 8.83 9.49
C LYS A 131 6.91 7.86 8.32
N PHE A 132 5.77 7.51 7.71
CA PHE A 132 5.77 6.94 6.38
C PHE A 132 6.43 7.93 5.41
N ASP A 133 7.72 7.74 5.20
CA ASP A 133 8.47 8.45 4.18
C ASP A 133 8.18 7.79 2.82
N PHE A 134 7.04 8.14 2.25
CA PHE A 134 6.60 7.61 0.95
C PHE A 134 7.53 8.03 -0.19
N ASP A 135 8.17 9.20 -0.08
CA ASP A 135 9.18 9.65 -1.04
C ASP A 135 10.43 8.76 -0.96
N ALA A 136 10.88 8.40 0.25
CA ALA A 136 11.98 7.45 0.42
C ALA A 136 11.60 6.04 -0.04
N LEU A 137 10.39 5.56 0.24
CA LEU A 137 9.90 4.29 -0.28
C LEU A 137 9.91 4.27 -1.80
N ALA A 138 9.36 5.29 -2.45
CA ALA A 138 9.31 5.36 -3.89
C ALA A 138 10.71 5.44 -4.50
N THR A 139 11.60 6.22 -3.90
CA THR A 139 13.02 6.27 -4.32
C THR A 139 13.64 4.88 -4.23
N ARG A 140 13.47 4.20 -3.09
CA ARG A 140 14.07 2.91 -2.86
C ARG A 140 13.47 1.79 -3.72
N LEU A 141 12.18 1.88 -4.01
CA LEU A 141 11.48 0.99 -4.92
C LEU A 141 11.99 1.15 -6.36
N ARG A 142 12.24 2.37 -6.83
CA ARG A 142 12.85 2.62 -8.16
C ARG A 142 14.25 2.01 -8.28
N GLU A 143 15.04 2.08 -7.22
CA GLU A 143 16.39 1.49 -7.19
C GLU A 143 16.34 -0.05 -7.25
N LYS A 144 15.35 -0.67 -6.59
CA LYS A 144 15.17 -2.13 -6.58
C LYS A 144 14.53 -2.66 -7.85
N LEU A 145 13.69 -1.84 -8.50
CA LEU A 145 12.93 -2.20 -9.70
C LEU A 145 13.18 -1.19 -10.84
N PRO A 146 14.43 -1.06 -11.34
CA PRO A 146 14.79 -0.04 -12.33
C PRO A 146 14.18 -0.27 -13.72
N LEU A 147 13.57 -1.44 -13.95
CA LEU A 147 12.96 -1.83 -15.22
C LEU A 147 11.48 -1.46 -15.31
N LEU A 148 10.84 -1.06 -14.21
CA LEU A 148 9.46 -0.59 -14.22
C LEU A 148 9.44 0.85 -14.74
N LYS A 149 8.63 1.10 -15.76
CA LYS A 149 8.45 2.42 -16.38
C LYS A 149 7.20 3.11 -15.87
#